data_AF-A0A7Y7AEL0-F1
#
_entry.id   AF-A0A7Y7AEL0-F1
#
_cell.length_a   1.000
_cell.length_b   1.000
_cell.length_c   1.000
_cell.angle_alpha   90.00
_cell.angle_beta   90.00
_cell.angle_gamma   90.00
#
_symmetry.space_group_name_H-M   'P 1'
#
loop_
_entity.id
_entity.type
_entity.pdbx_description
1 polymer ?
#
loop_
_entity_poly.entity_id
_entity_poly.type
_entity_poly.pdbx_seq_one_letter_code
_entity_poly.pdbx_strand_id
1 'polypeptide(L)'
;KNENPLQGAFIIEELTDLVESAVLMEFDRITERGGVLGAMETMYQRSKIQEESLYYETLKHTGEFPIIGVNTFLSSKGSPTILPKEVIRATEEEKQYQIEMLNALQTGNEEQTKTGIEAVQEAAINNQNMFEQLMETCKYASLGQITDALFEVGGQYRRNM
;
A
#
# COMPACT_ATOMS: atom_id res chain seq x y z
N LYS A 1 -26.52 19.81 -16.89
CA LYS A 1 -26.41 18.47 -16.29
C LYS A 1 -26.71 18.63 -14.80
N ASN A 2 -27.45 17.72 -14.19
CA ASN A 2 -27.73 17.77 -12.75
C ASN A 2 -26.46 17.32 -11.98
N GLU A 3 -26.12 18.01 -10.89
CA GLU A 3 -24.91 17.78 -10.07
C GLU A 3 -25.16 16.83 -8.89
N ASN A 4 -26.42 16.64 -8.48
CA ASN A 4 -26.83 15.84 -7.33
C ASN A 4 -28.01 14.88 -7.66
N PRO A 5 -27.90 14.04 -8.70
CA PRO A 5 -29.02 13.25 -9.22
C PRO A 5 -29.55 12.16 -8.28
N LEU A 6 -28.81 11.82 -7.21
CA LEU A 6 -29.18 10.78 -6.25
C LEU A 6 -29.87 11.34 -4.99
N GLN A 7 -29.81 12.66 -4.76
CA GLN A 7 -30.42 13.27 -3.57
C GLN A 7 -31.96 13.17 -3.66
N GLY A 8 -32.61 12.82 -2.54
CA GLY A 8 -34.05 12.56 -2.47
C GLY A 8 -34.47 11.14 -2.87
N ALA A 9 -33.54 10.27 -3.29
CA ALA A 9 -33.85 8.86 -3.51
C ALA A 9 -33.91 8.13 -2.16
N PHE A 10 -35.08 7.64 -1.77
CA PHE A 10 -35.30 6.96 -0.49
C PHE A 10 -34.28 5.85 -0.20
N ILE A 11 -33.95 5.02 -1.20
CA ILE A 11 -32.94 3.95 -1.03
C ILE A 11 -31.54 4.49 -0.75
N ILE A 12 -31.18 5.63 -1.34
CA ILE A 12 -29.85 6.23 -1.14
C ILE A 12 -29.79 6.84 0.24
N GLU A 13 -30.82 7.55 0.69
CA GLU A 13 -30.89 8.11 2.04
C GLU A 13 -30.82 7.01 3.10
N GLU A 14 -31.63 5.96 2.98
CA GLU A 14 -31.61 4.83 3.93
C GLU A 14 -30.26 4.11 3.95
N LEU A 15 -29.67 3.81 2.79
CA LEU A 15 -28.34 3.19 2.74
C LEU A 15 -27.25 4.11 3.29
N THR A 16 -27.39 5.43 3.16
CA THR A 16 -26.45 6.41 3.72
C THR A 16 -26.47 6.32 5.25
N ASP A 17 -27.65 6.35 5.86
CA ASP A 17 -27.80 6.28 7.32
C ASP A 17 -27.30 4.94 7.89
N LEU A 18 -27.61 3.83 7.20
CA LEU A 18 -27.17 2.49 7.60
C LEU A 18 -25.65 2.34 7.55
N VAL A 19 -25.01 2.82 6.48
CA VAL A 19 -23.56 2.75 6.33
C VAL A 19 -22.86 3.69 7.31
N GLU A 20 -23.37 4.90 7.51
CA GLU A 20 -22.83 5.83 8.51
C GLU A 20 -22.84 5.20 9.90
N SER A 21 -23.99 4.66 10.32
CA SER A 21 -24.14 3.99 11.61
C SER A 21 -23.16 2.81 11.75
N ALA A 22 -23.01 2.00 10.70
CA ALA A 22 -22.08 0.87 10.71
C ALA A 22 -20.61 1.31 10.85
N VAL A 23 -20.22 2.40 10.19
CA VAL A 23 -18.85 2.96 10.29
C VAL A 23 -18.60 3.52 11.69
N LEU A 24 -19.55 4.25 12.27
CA LEU A 24 -19.41 4.80 13.62
C LEU A 24 -19.27 3.68 14.68
N MET A 25 -20.04 2.60 14.56
CA MET A 25 -19.88 1.42 15.43
C MET A 25 -18.49 0.78 15.29
N GLU A 26 -17.90 0.78 14.09
CA GLU A 26 -16.55 0.26 13.89
C GLU A 26 -15.48 1.19 14.49
N PHE A 27 -15.70 2.51 14.49
CA PHE A 27 -14.84 3.45 15.22
C PHE A 27 -14.85 3.20 16.73
N ASP A 28 -16.01 2.90 17.32
CA ASP A 28 -16.10 2.56 18.74
C ASP A 28 -15.29 1.29 19.06
N ARG A 29 -15.41 0.24 18.22
CA ARG A 29 -14.61 -1.00 18.37
C ARG A 29 -13.10 -0.74 18.30
N ILE A 30 -12.65 0.13 17.40
CA ILE A 30 -11.23 0.50 17.31
C ILE A 30 -10.82 1.32 18.54
N THR A 31 -11.68 2.22 19.02
CA THR A 31 -11.42 3.07 20.19
C THR A 31 -11.25 2.25 21.46
N GLU A 32 -12.11 1.25 21.68
CA GLU A 32 -12.02 0.30 22.80
C GLU A 32 -10.71 -0.50 22.83
N ARG A 33 -10.01 -0.60 21.69
CA ARG A 33 -8.72 -1.29 21.53
C ARG A 33 -7.51 -0.37 21.67
N GLY A 34 -7.68 0.83 22.21
CA GLY A 34 -6.61 1.82 22.32
C GLY A 34 -6.40 2.62 21.02
N GLY A 35 -7.47 2.81 20.25
CA GLY A 35 -7.43 3.49 18.96
C GLY A 35 -6.73 2.66 17.88
N VAL A 36 -6.40 3.31 16.76
CA VAL A 36 -5.84 2.63 15.58
C VAL A 36 -4.54 1.91 15.88
N LEU A 37 -3.63 2.55 16.62
CA LEU A 37 -2.32 1.97 16.95
C LEU A 37 -2.45 0.76 17.88
N GLY A 38 -3.28 0.84 18.92
CA GLY A 38 -3.54 -0.31 19.81
C GLY A 38 -4.23 -1.47 19.08
N ALA A 39 -5.19 -1.16 18.19
CA ALA A 39 -5.80 -2.18 17.33
C ALA A 39 -4.80 -2.85 16.37
N MET A 40 -3.80 -2.10 15.87
CA MET A 40 -2.72 -2.64 15.05
C MET A 40 -1.80 -3.57 15.84
N GLU A 41 -1.54 -3.30 17.13
CA GLU A 41 -0.77 -4.20 18.01
C GLU A 41 -1.45 -5.55 18.18
N THR A 42 -2.79 -5.57 18.30
CA THR A 42 -3.58 -6.81 18.36
C THR A 42 -3.95 -7.37 16.98
N MET A 43 -3.44 -6.77 15.90
CA MET A 43 -3.72 -7.12 14.50
C MET A 43 -5.20 -7.12 14.11
N TYR A 44 -6.04 -6.35 14.81
CA TYR A 44 -7.49 -6.38 14.64
C TYR A 44 -7.91 -6.13 13.20
N GLN A 45 -7.40 -5.06 12.58
CA GLN A 45 -7.74 -4.72 11.19
C GLN A 45 -7.26 -5.81 10.22
N ARG A 46 -6.06 -6.36 10.44
CA ARG A 46 -5.49 -7.40 9.58
C ARG A 46 -6.32 -8.68 9.65
N SER A 47 -6.66 -9.15 10.85
CA SER A 47 -7.50 -10.33 11.04
C SER A 47 -8.87 -10.13 10.44
N LYS A 48 -9.50 -8.96 10.66
CA LYS A 48 -10.81 -8.65 10.09
C LYS A 48 -10.79 -8.67 8.56
N ILE A 49 -9.79 -8.07 7.92
CA ILE A 49 -9.63 -8.11 6.45
C ILE A 49 -9.45 -9.56 5.96
N GLN A 50 -8.66 -10.37 6.66
CA GLN A 50 -8.44 -11.77 6.30
C GLN A 50 -9.71 -12.62 6.44
N GLU A 51 -10.47 -12.42 7.53
CA GLU A 51 -11.75 -13.09 7.76
C GLU A 51 -12.76 -12.76 6.66
N GLU A 52 -12.95 -11.48 6.33
CA GLU A 52 -13.86 -11.06 5.26
C GLU A 52 -13.40 -11.55 3.88
N SER A 53 -12.08 -11.57 3.63
CA SER A 53 -11.52 -12.15 2.40
C SER A 53 -11.80 -13.65 2.30
N LEU A 54 -11.66 -14.40 3.39
CA LEU A 54 -11.94 -15.82 3.42
C LEU A 54 -13.44 -16.08 3.23
N TYR A 55 -14.29 -15.27 3.86
CA TYR A 55 -15.74 -15.34 3.70
C TYR A 55 -16.14 -15.13 2.25
N TYR A 56 -15.66 -14.05 1.61
CA TYR A 56 -15.91 -13.78 0.20
C TYR A 56 -15.43 -14.91 -0.72
N GLU A 57 -14.20 -15.39 -0.55
CA GLU A 57 -13.68 -16.49 -1.37
C GLU A 57 -14.48 -17.78 -1.15
N THR A 58 -14.94 -18.05 0.08
CA THR A 58 -15.84 -19.18 0.38
C THR A 58 -17.16 -19.05 -0.37
N LEU A 59 -17.81 -17.89 -0.34
CA LEU A 59 -19.06 -17.66 -1.08
C LEU A 59 -18.87 -17.78 -2.60
N LYS A 60 -17.74 -17.28 -3.11
CA LYS A 60 -17.35 -17.41 -4.51
C LYS A 60 -17.15 -18.87 -4.92
N HIS A 61 -16.47 -19.67 -4.09
CA HIS A 61 -16.21 -21.08 -4.39
C HIS A 61 -17.45 -21.98 -4.23
N THR A 62 -18.30 -21.71 -3.24
CA THR A 62 -19.57 -22.43 -3.04
C THR A 62 -20.62 -22.07 -4.09
N GLY A 63 -20.50 -20.90 -4.72
CA GLY A 63 -21.45 -20.39 -5.71
C GLY A 63 -22.60 -19.57 -5.11
N GLU A 64 -22.63 -19.40 -3.79
CA GLU A 64 -23.62 -18.55 -3.09
C GLU A 64 -23.49 -17.08 -3.50
N PHE A 65 -22.28 -16.64 -3.85
CA PHE A 65 -22.05 -15.34 -4.48
C PHE A 65 -21.87 -15.53 -6.00
N PRO A 66 -22.89 -15.23 -6.84
CA PRO A 66 -22.84 -15.53 -8.26
C PRO A 66 -21.89 -14.59 -9.01
N ILE A 67 -20.87 -15.16 -9.66
CA ILE A 67 -19.91 -14.48 -10.51
C ILE A 67 -20.00 -15.05 -11.93
N ILE A 68 -20.53 -14.24 -12.84
CA ILE A 68 -20.76 -14.59 -14.24
C ILE A 68 -19.42 -14.94 -14.93
N GLY A 69 -19.36 -16.13 -15.53
CA GLY A 69 -18.17 -16.61 -16.22
C GLY A 69 -17.10 -17.22 -15.32
N VAL A 70 -17.33 -17.27 -14.00
CA VAL A 70 -16.41 -17.87 -13.01
C VAL A 70 -17.03 -19.05 -12.28
N ASN A 71 -18.16 -18.87 -11.61
CA ASN A 71 -18.86 -19.96 -10.89
C ASN A 71 -20.28 -20.24 -11.43
N THR A 72 -20.83 -19.33 -12.23
CA THR A 72 -22.13 -19.49 -12.90
C THR A 72 -22.07 -18.94 -14.32
N PHE A 73 -23.03 -19.32 -15.17
CA PHE A 73 -23.07 -18.97 -16.60
C PHE A 73 -21.77 -19.29 -17.35
N LEU A 74 -21.22 -20.48 -17.11
CA LEU A 74 -20.00 -20.95 -17.77
C LEU A 74 -20.25 -21.28 -19.25
N SER A 75 -19.28 -20.93 -20.09
CA SER A 75 -19.27 -21.30 -21.51
C SER A 75 -19.17 -22.82 -21.66
N SER A 76 -19.96 -23.40 -22.57
CA SER A 76 -19.93 -24.83 -22.91
C SER A 76 -18.61 -25.30 -23.52
N LYS A 77 -17.78 -24.36 -24.01
CA LYS A 77 -16.42 -24.61 -24.51
C LYS A 77 -15.34 -24.50 -23.41
N GLY A 78 -15.74 -24.32 -22.16
CA GLY A 78 -14.88 -23.89 -21.06
C GLY A 78 -14.62 -22.38 -21.08
N SER A 79 -13.93 -21.89 -20.06
CA SER A 79 -13.36 -20.52 -20.01
C SER A 79 -11.87 -20.60 -20.36
N PRO A 80 -11.49 -20.55 -21.65
CA PRO A 80 -10.09 -20.57 -22.03
C PRO A 80 -9.44 -19.29 -21.49
N THR A 81 -8.42 -19.45 -20.64
CA THR A 81 -7.58 -18.32 -20.23
C THR A 81 -6.94 -17.76 -21.50
N ILE A 82 -7.37 -16.57 -21.91
CA ILE A 82 -6.75 -15.86 -23.04
C ILE A 82 -5.40 -15.40 -22.55
N LEU A 83 -4.35 -16.14 -22.89
CA LEU A 83 -2.99 -15.68 -22.67
C LEU A 83 -2.83 -14.39 -23.47
N PRO A 84 -2.50 -13.25 -22.81
CA PRO A 84 -2.25 -12.03 -23.53
C PRO A 84 -1.11 -12.27 -24.53
N LYS A 85 -1.29 -11.80 -25.77
CA LYS A 85 -0.31 -11.98 -26.85
C LYS A 85 1.04 -11.33 -26.53
N GLU A 86 1.00 -10.30 -25.69
CA GLU A 86 2.15 -9.54 -25.26
C GLU A 86 2.03 -9.28 -23.77
N VAL A 87 3.14 -9.46 -23.05
CA VAL A 87 3.26 -9.08 -21.65
C VAL A 87 4.34 -8.02 -21.59
N ILE A 88 3.96 -6.82 -21.19
CA ILE A 88 4.92 -5.73 -21.00
C ILE A 88 5.75 -6.08 -19.76
N ARG A 89 7.06 -6.24 -19.96
CA ARG A 89 8.07 -6.48 -18.92
C ARG A 89 9.26 -5.58 -19.19
N ALA A 90 9.99 -5.24 -18.13
CA ALA A 90 11.25 -4.52 -18.28
C ALA A 90 12.23 -5.32 -19.14
N THR A 91 12.86 -4.66 -20.11
CA THR A 91 13.89 -5.28 -20.95
C THR A 91 15.22 -5.38 -20.20
N GLU A 92 16.18 -6.13 -20.73
CA GLU A 92 17.49 -6.23 -20.09
C GLU A 92 18.29 -4.93 -20.23
N GLU A 93 18.13 -4.25 -21.36
CA GLU A 93 18.74 -2.94 -21.63
C GLU A 93 18.27 -1.88 -20.64
N GLU A 94 16.97 -1.86 -20.30
CA GLU A 94 16.42 -0.94 -19.30
C GLU A 94 17.01 -1.17 -17.90
N LYS A 95 17.20 -2.44 -17.51
CA LYS A 95 17.84 -2.78 -16.23
C LYS A 95 19.31 -2.37 -16.20
N GLN A 96 20.04 -2.70 -17.26
CA GLN A 96 21.46 -2.37 -17.37
C GLN A 96 21.68 -0.86 -17.35
N TYR A 97 20.81 -0.10 -18.04
CA TYR A 97 20.80 1.35 -17.98
C TYR A 97 20.61 1.90 -16.56
N GLN A 98 19.67 1.34 -15.78
CA GLN A 98 19.47 1.77 -14.39
C GLN A 98 20.68 1.47 -13.50
N ILE A 99 21.33 0.31 -13.69
CA ILE A 99 22.55 -0.05 -12.95
C ILE A 99 23.69 0.92 -13.27
N GLU A 100 23.88 1.23 -14.55
CA GLU A 100 24.93 2.18 -15.00
C GLU A 100 24.67 3.59 -14.47
N MET A 101 23.43 4.07 -14.57
CA MET A 101 23.01 5.37 -14.02
C MET A 101 23.23 5.44 -12.50
N LEU A 102 22.90 4.37 -11.77
CA LEU A 102 23.10 4.30 -10.32
C LEU A 102 24.59 4.35 -9.97
N ASN A 103 25.43 3.56 -10.65
CA ASN A 103 26.87 3.56 -10.41
C ASN A 103 27.50 4.93 -10.71
N ALA A 104 27.05 5.59 -11.78
CA ALA A 104 27.49 6.93 -12.14
C ALA A 104 27.08 7.97 -11.08
N LEU A 105 25.84 7.90 -10.59
CA LEU A 105 25.34 8.77 -9.51
C LEU A 105 26.19 8.61 -8.24
N GLN A 106 26.44 7.37 -7.82
CA GLN A 106 27.20 7.05 -6.60
C GLN A 106 28.67 7.50 -6.70
N THR A 107 29.33 7.18 -7.81
CA THR A 107 30.74 7.54 -8.02
C THR A 107 30.93 9.05 -8.16
N GLY A 108 29.98 9.73 -8.81
CA GLY A 108 30.07 11.18 -9.05
C GLY A 108 29.81 12.05 -7.83
N ASN A 109 29.20 11.51 -6.77
CA ASN A 109 28.76 12.28 -5.62
C ASN A 109 29.13 11.65 -4.25
N GLU A 110 30.19 10.86 -4.19
CA GLU A 110 30.55 10.08 -3.00
C GLU A 110 30.71 10.96 -1.74
N GLU A 111 31.44 12.08 -1.85
CA GLU A 111 31.69 12.99 -0.72
C GLU A 111 30.43 13.74 -0.27
N GLN A 112 29.63 14.26 -1.22
CA GLN A 112 28.37 14.93 -0.89
C GLN A 112 27.39 13.96 -0.26
N THR A 113 27.30 12.74 -0.80
CA THR A 113 26.40 11.69 -0.32
C THR A 113 26.73 11.32 1.12
N LYS A 114 28.01 11.14 1.45
CA LYS A 114 28.43 10.85 2.83
C LYS A 114 27.99 11.95 3.79
N THR A 115 28.24 13.21 3.44
CA THR A 115 27.87 14.36 4.29
C THR A 115 26.35 14.51 4.45
N GLY A 116 25.59 14.33 3.37
CA GLY A 116 24.12 14.40 3.40
C GLY A 116 23.50 13.27 4.23
N ILE A 117 24.03 12.05 4.11
CA ILE A 117 23.59 10.91 4.91
C ILE A 117 23.82 11.15 6.41
N GLU A 118 25.00 11.64 6.79
CA GLU A 118 25.32 11.99 8.18
C GLU A 118 24.34 13.04 8.73
N ALA A 119 24.00 14.06 7.93
CA ALA A 119 23.02 15.09 8.32
C ALA A 119 21.60 14.52 8.50
N VAL A 120 21.17 13.61 7.63
CA VAL A 120 19.87 12.93 7.75
C VAL A 120 19.83 12.06 9.01
N GLN A 121 20.90 11.31 9.30
CA GLN A 121 21.00 10.48 10.49
C GLN A 121 21.03 11.33 11.77
N GLU A 122 21.78 12.43 11.78
CA GLU A 122 21.82 13.36 12.92
C GLU A 122 20.44 13.98 13.17
N ALA A 123 19.73 14.38 12.13
CA ALA A 123 18.36 14.88 12.26
C ALA A 123 17.41 13.83 12.85
N ALA A 124 17.56 12.56 12.47
CA ALA A 124 16.79 11.46 13.03
C ALA A 124 17.07 11.25 14.53
N ILE A 125 18.35 11.22 14.92
CA ILE A 125 18.79 11.00 16.31
C ILE A 125 18.34 12.16 17.20
N ASN A 126 18.47 13.39 16.71
CA ASN A 126 18.13 14.60 17.46
C ASN A 126 16.64 14.97 17.39
N ASN A 127 15.79 14.12 16.79
CA ASN A 127 14.36 14.34 16.63
C ASN A 127 14.04 15.69 15.93
N GLN A 128 14.82 16.03 14.92
CA GLN A 128 14.66 17.21 14.08
C GLN A 128 13.89 16.85 12.79
N ASN A 129 13.57 17.87 11.98
CA ASN A 129 12.88 17.65 10.71
C ASN A 129 13.79 16.97 9.68
N MET A 130 13.69 15.64 9.58
CA MET A 130 14.45 14.85 8.60
C MET A 130 14.09 15.20 7.15
N PHE A 131 12.85 15.62 6.87
CA PHE A 131 12.40 15.87 5.50
C PHE A 131 13.18 17.03 4.84
N GLU A 132 13.56 18.03 5.63
CA GLU A 132 14.43 19.13 5.16
C GLU A 132 15.80 18.62 4.69
N GLN A 133 16.42 17.72 5.45
CA GLN A 133 17.70 17.11 5.07
C GLN A 133 17.55 16.15 3.88
N LEU A 134 16.43 15.45 3.78
CA LEU A 134 16.12 14.58 2.64
C LEU A 134 15.97 15.38 1.33
N MET A 135 15.35 16.57 1.36
CA MET A 135 15.20 17.42 0.17
C MET A 135 16.54 17.79 -0.46
N GLU A 136 17.61 17.94 0.34
CA GLU A 136 18.95 18.14 -0.18
C GLU A 136 19.67 16.85 -0.54
N THR A 137 19.61 15.85 0.34
CA THR A 137 20.35 14.59 0.17
C THR A 137 19.89 13.80 -1.06
N CYS A 138 18.60 13.82 -1.38
CA CYS A 138 18.04 13.15 -2.57
C CYS A 138 18.53 13.70 -3.92
N LYS A 139 19.20 14.85 -3.95
CA LYS A 139 19.75 15.40 -5.20
C LYS A 139 20.97 14.63 -5.70
N TYR A 140 21.66 13.93 -4.80
CA TYR A 140 22.95 13.28 -5.09
C TYR A 140 23.09 11.88 -4.48
N ALA A 141 22.28 11.51 -3.48
CA ALA A 141 22.25 10.17 -2.92
C ALA A 141 21.14 9.31 -3.56
N SER A 142 21.38 8.02 -3.67
CA SER A 142 20.37 7.06 -4.14
C SER A 142 19.38 6.66 -3.05
N LEU A 143 18.21 6.16 -3.46
CA LEU A 143 17.16 5.66 -2.54
C LEU A 143 17.70 4.59 -1.57
N GLY A 144 18.51 3.66 -2.07
CA GLY A 144 19.11 2.59 -1.25
C GLY A 144 20.01 3.13 -0.16
N GLN A 145 20.95 4.03 -0.53
CA GLN A 145 21.87 4.64 0.44
C GLN A 145 21.15 5.38 1.57
N ILE A 146 20.09 6.13 1.24
CA ILE A 146 19.28 6.84 2.25
C ILE A 146 18.53 5.84 3.13
N THR A 147 17.91 4.82 2.53
CA THR A 147 17.11 3.82 3.26
C THR A 147 17.97 3.01 4.23
N ASP A 148 19.14 2.54 3.77
CA ASP A 148 20.07 1.77 4.59
C ASP A 148 20.59 2.61 5.76
N ALA A 149 20.95 3.88 5.52
CA ALA A 149 21.38 4.79 6.57
C ALA A 149 20.27 5.04 7.62
N LEU A 150 19.02 5.17 7.18
CA LEU A 150 17.88 5.33 8.09
C LEU A 150 17.59 4.05 8.88
N PHE A 151 17.89 2.86 8.35
CA PHE A 151 17.76 1.61 9.09
C PHE A 151 18.75 1.50 10.26
N GLU A 152 19.94 2.08 10.15
CA GLU A 152 20.93 2.09 11.24
C GLU A 152 20.47 2.89 12.47
N VAL A 153 19.72 3.97 12.26
CA VAL A 153 19.27 4.88 13.33
C VAL A 153 17.80 4.72 13.72
N GLY A 154 16.93 4.34 12.78
CA GLY A 154 15.48 4.23 12.96
C GLY A 154 14.97 2.79 13.06
N GLY A 155 15.82 1.80 12.83
CA GLY A 155 15.46 0.38 12.81
C GLY A 155 14.67 -0.02 11.56
N GLN A 156 14.38 -1.32 11.46
CA GLN A 156 13.62 -1.90 10.35
C GLN A 156 12.23 -2.31 10.81
N TYR A 157 11.25 -2.19 9.91
CA TYR A 157 9.90 -2.69 10.18
C TYR A 157 9.95 -4.19 10.48
N ARG A 158 9.49 -4.57 11.67
CA ARG A 158 9.32 -5.97 12.06
C ARG A 158 7.92 -6.42 11.65
N ARG A 159 7.84 -7.50 10.87
CA ARG A 159 6.56 -8.15 10.57
C ARG A 159 6.00 -8.71 11.88
N ASN A 160 4.90 -8.15 12.34
CA ASN A 160 4.08 -8.77 13.37
C ASN A 160 3.38 -9.98 12.71
N MET A 161 3.62 -11.18 13.25
CA MET A 161 2.90 -12.42 12.87
C MET A 161 1.74 -12.65 13.81
#